data_AF-A0A0B6ZTK3-F1
#
_entry.id   AF-A0A0B6ZTK3-F1
#
_cell.length_a   1.000
_cell.length_b   1.000
_cell.length_c   1.000
_cell.angle_alpha   90.00
_cell.angle_beta   90.00
_cell.angle_gamma   90.00
#
_symmetry.space_group_name_H-M   'P 1'
#
loop_
_entity.id
_entity.type
_entity.pdbx_description
1 polymer ?
#
loop_
_entity_poly.entity_id
_entity_poly.type
_entity_poly.pdbx_seq_one_letter_code
_entity_poly.pdbx_strand_id
1 'polypeptide(L)'
;KRYEVLGTINSTDGKVAHNLFGKWNEAFFCGHATTAKCIWRPGAMPENYELYYGFTRFAMELNELDQDMAKFLPATDTRFR
;
A
#
# COMPACT_ATOMS: atom_id res chain seq x y z
N LYS A 1 15.77 -11.55 5.73
CA LYS A 1 16.39 -10.36 5.07
C LYS A 1 15.70 -9.89 3.79
N ARG A 2 15.01 -10.72 2.99
CA ARG A 2 14.28 -10.22 1.80
C ARG A 2 13.05 -9.41 2.23
N TYR A 3 12.85 -8.25 1.62
CA TYR A 3 11.73 -7.31 1.83
C TYR A 3 11.61 -6.65 3.21
N GLU A 4 12.56 -6.88 4.10
CA GLU A 4 12.58 -6.27 5.43
C GLU A 4 12.75 -4.75 5.34
N VAL A 5 11.99 -4.05 6.18
CA VAL A 5 12.10 -2.61 6.37
C VAL A 5 12.26 -2.35 7.85
N LEU A 6 13.19 -1.45 8.19
CA LEU A 6 13.45 -0.97 9.54
C LEU A 6 13.43 0.56 9.52
N GLY A 7 12.85 1.16 10.55
CA GLY A 7 12.77 2.60 10.72
C GLY A 7 12.66 3.00 12.18
N THR A 8 12.86 4.27 12.46
CA THR A 8 12.72 4.85 13.81
C THR A 8 11.96 6.16 13.72
N ILE A 9 11.16 6.44 14.76
CA ILE A 9 10.50 7.72 14.95
C ILE A 9 11.25 8.43 16.07
N ASN A 10 11.84 9.58 15.77
CA ASN A 10 12.59 10.36 16.75
C ASN A 10 11.75 11.51 17.29
N SER A 11 11.88 11.75 18.59
CA SER A 11 11.35 12.93 19.26
C SER A 11 12.19 14.17 18.93
N THR A 12 11.67 15.35 19.26
CA THR A 12 12.34 16.65 19.04
C THR A 12 13.69 16.77 19.78
N ASP A 13 13.86 16.02 20.88
CA ASP A 13 15.10 15.91 21.64
C ASP A 13 16.08 14.86 21.07
N GLY A 14 15.79 14.30 19.89
CA GLY A 14 16.64 13.34 19.19
C GLY A 14 16.58 11.91 19.71
N LYS A 15 15.75 11.63 20.73
CA LYS A 15 15.58 10.26 21.26
C LYS A 15 14.63 9.44 20.41
N VAL A 16 14.89 8.14 20.30
CA VAL A 16 14.00 7.19 19.62
C VAL A 16 12.73 7.01 20.45
N ALA A 17 11.60 7.48 19.92
CA ALA A 17 10.28 7.29 20.51
C ALA A 17 9.72 5.91 20.17
N HIS A 18 9.84 5.48 18.91
CA HIS A 18 9.34 4.18 18.44
C HIS A 18 10.23 3.57 17.36
N ASN A 19 10.22 2.24 17.28
CA ASN A 19 10.78 1.50 16.16
C ASN A 19 9.66 1.07 15.21
N LEU A 20 9.94 1.19 13.92
CA LEU A 20 9.14 0.64 12.84
C LEU A 20 9.86 -0.56 12.24
N PHE A 21 9.16 -1.64 12.02
CA PHE A 21 9.74 -2.82 11.41
C PHE A 21 8.68 -3.65 10.68
N GLY A 22 9.13 -4.50 9.76
CA GLY A 22 8.26 -5.42 9.07
C GLY A 22 8.80 -5.76 7.69
N LYS A 23 7.91 -6.13 6.78
CA LYS A 23 8.22 -6.27 5.37
C LYS A 23 7.23 -5.48 4.54
N TRP A 24 7.73 -4.73 3.56
CA TRP A 24 6.90 -3.80 2.80
C TRP A 24 5.77 -4.47 2.01
N ASN A 25 5.87 -5.77 1.74
CA ASN A 25 4.88 -6.56 1.02
C ASN A 25 3.99 -7.44 1.92
N GLU A 26 4.18 -7.44 3.25
CA GLU A 26 3.43 -8.32 4.16
C GLU A 26 2.77 -7.56 5.32
N ALA A 27 3.53 -6.77 6.07
CA ALA A 27 3.02 -6.03 7.23
C ALA A 27 4.06 -5.04 7.76
N PHE A 28 3.57 -3.95 8.36
CA PHE A 28 4.37 -3.02 9.15
C PHE A 28 3.88 -2.99 10.61
N PHE A 29 4.83 -2.87 11.52
CA PHE A 29 4.63 -2.84 12.96
C PHE A 29 5.34 -1.64 13.57
N CYS A 30 4.77 -1.11 14.65
CA CYS A 30 5.33 -0.02 15.44
C CYS A 30 5.41 -0.44 16.91
N GLY A 31 6.55 -0.22 17.56
CA GLY A 31 6.75 -0.50 18.99
C GLY A 31 7.97 -1.37 19.25
N HIS A 32 7.99 -2.05 20.40
CA HIS A 32 9.12 -2.87 20.83
C HIS A 32 8.68 -4.31 21.13
N ALA A 33 9.32 -5.29 20.50
CA ALA A 33 9.13 -6.73 20.72
C ALA A 33 7.65 -7.13 20.88
N THR A 34 7.26 -7.64 22.05
CA THR A 34 5.93 -8.18 22.36
C THR A 34 4.81 -7.13 22.45
N THR A 35 5.16 -5.83 22.49
CA THR A 35 4.20 -4.71 22.49
C THR A 35 3.96 -4.12 21.11
N ALA A 36 4.60 -4.68 20.07
CA ALA A 36 4.52 -4.14 18.74
C ALA A 36 3.09 -4.24 18.18
N LYS A 37 2.54 -3.09 17.79
CA LYS A 37 1.23 -2.99 17.16
C LYS A 37 1.39 -3.06 15.66
N CYS A 38 0.58 -3.90 15.00
CA CYS A 38 0.49 -3.85 13.54
C CYS A 38 -0.22 -2.57 13.11
N ILE A 39 0.46 -1.77 12.28
CA ILE A 39 -0.03 -0.45 11.81
C ILE A 39 -0.48 -0.49 10.35
N TRP A 40 -0.05 -1.50 9.59
CA TRP A 40 -0.45 -1.67 8.19
C TRP A 40 -0.27 -3.12 7.74
N ARG A 41 -1.17 -3.58 6.87
CA ARG A 41 -1.08 -4.81 6.08
C ARG A 41 -1.60 -4.53 4.67
N PRO A 42 -1.09 -5.21 3.63
CA PRO A 42 -1.69 -5.14 2.31
C PRO A 42 -3.09 -5.77 2.35
N GLY A 43 -3.97 -5.31 1.45
CA GLY A 43 -5.23 -5.98 1.19
C GLY A 43 -5.02 -7.36 0.58
N ALA A 44 -6.03 -8.21 0.66
CA ALA A 44 -6.01 -9.50 -0.03
C ALA A 44 -5.94 -9.27 -1.55
N MET A 45 -5.13 -10.08 -2.24
CA MET A 45 -5.12 -10.10 -3.69
C MET A 45 -6.45 -10.66 -4.21
N PRO A 46 -6.99 -10.12 -5.33
CA PRO A 46 -8.15 -10.71 -5.99
C PRO A 46 -7.92 -12.16 -6.37
N GLU A 47 -8.99 -12.94 -6.51
CA GLU A 47 -8.88 -14.26 -7.12
C GLU A 47 -8.35 -14.16 -8.56
N ASN A 48 -7.50 -15.11 -8.95
CA ASN A 48 -6.90 -15.18 -10.28
C ASN A 48 -6.08 -13.94 -10.69
N TYR A 49 -5.59 -13.15 -9.74
CA TYR A 49 -4.77 -11.96 -10.00
C TYR A 49 -3.54 -12.26 -10.90
N GLU A 50 -3.05 -13.50 -10.90
CA GLU A 50 -1.98 -13.95 -11.79
C GLU A 50 -2.35 -13.90 -13.27
N LEU A 51 -3.63 -14.08 -13.62
CA LEU A 51 -4.14 -13.93 -14.99
C LEU A 51 -4.24 -12.46 -15.43
N TYR A 52 -4.26 -11.54 -14.45
CA TYR A 52 -4.44 -10.10 -14.66
C TYR A 52 -3.18 -9.33 -14.23
N TYR A 53 -2.02 -9.73 -14.77
CA TYR A 53 -0.72 -9.07 -14.58
C TYR A 53 -0.23 -8.98 -13.13
N GLY A 54 -0.80 -9.76 -12.22
CA GLY A 54 -0.50 -9.66 -10.79
C GLY A 54 -1.09 -8.42 -10.13
N PHE A 55 -2.13 -7.80 -10.72
CA PHE A 55 -2.70 -6.56 -10.22
C PHE A 55 -3.43 -6.74 -8.89
N THR A 56 -3.25 -5.74 -8.02
CA THR A 56 -4.13 -5.56 -6.85
C THR A 56 -5.52 -5.14 -7.34
N ARG A 57 -6.54 -5.33 -6.49
CA ARG A 57 -7.89 -4.82 -6.78
C ARG A 57 -7.87 -3.32 -7.14
N PHE A 58 -7.14 -2.54 -6.35
CA PHE A 58 -6.97 -1.10 -6.59
C PHE A 58 -6.40 -0.82 -7.99
N ALA A 59 -5.36 -1.56 -8.42
CA ALA A 59 -4.76 -1.38 -9.73
C ALA A 59 -5.69 -1.78 -10.88
N MET A 60 -6.52 -2.82 -10.71
CA MET A 60 -7.53 -3.20 -11.71
C MET A 60 -8.55 -2.07 -11.93
N GLU A 61 -9.00 -1.46 -10.84
CA GLU A 61 -10.04 -0.41 -10.85
C GLU A 61 -9.51 0.94 -11.42
N LEU A 62 -8.19 1.17 -11.46
CA LEU A 62 -7.62 2.46 -11.90
C LEU A 62 -8.05 2.87 -13.32
N ASN A 63 -8.18 1.90 -14.23
CA ASN A 63 -8.47 2.15 -15.64
C ASN A 63 -9.88 1.75 -16.06
N GLU A 64 -10.78 1.46 -15.10
CA GLU A 64 -12.19 1.26 -15.40
C GLU A 64 -12.82 2.60 -15.82
N LEU A 65 -13.54 2.60 -16.95
CA LEU A 65 -14.22 3.78 -17.49
C LEU A 65 -15.74 3.56 -17.41
N ASP A 66 -16.36 4.25 -16.46
CA ASP A 66 -17.80 4.34 -16.34
C ASP A 66 -18.39 5.43 -17.26
N GLN A 67 -19.59 5.19 -17.80
CA GLN A 67 -20.23 6.10 -18.77
C GLN A 67 -20.63 7.44 -18.15
N ASP A 68 -20.99 7.47 -16.87
CA ASP A 68 -21.31 8.71 -16.17
C ASP A 68 -20.04 9.46 -15.81
N MET A 69 -18.97 8.76 -15.40
CA MET A 69 -17.65 9.36 -15.18
C MET A 69 -17.10 10.02 -16.46
N ALA A 70 -17.24 9.37 -17.62
CA ALA A 70 -16.71 9.86 -18.89
C ALA A 70 -17.19 11.28 -19.25
N LYS A 71 -18.39 11.68 -18.79
CA LYS A 71 -18.97 13.01 -19.02
C LYS A 71 -18.16 14.13 -18.35
N PHE A 72 -17.35 13.81 -17.35
CA PHE A 72 -16.59 14.77 -16.54
C PHE A 72 -15.07 14.67 -16.74
N LEU A 73 -14.59 13.65 -17.44
CA LEU A 73 -13.15 13.46 -17.66
C LEU A 73 -12.67 14.33 -18.84
N PRO A 74 -11.48 14.94 -18.72
CA PRO A 74 -10.87 15.63 -19.86
C PRO A 74 -10.48 14.62 -20.94
N ALA A 75 -10.41 15.06 -22.20
CA ALA A 75 -10.00 14.22 -23.33
C ALA A 75 -8.58 13.64 -23.20
N THR A 76 -7.78 14.15 -22.26
CA THR A 76 -6.41 13.70 -21.95
C THR A 76 -6.34 12.66 -20.84
N ASP A 77 -7.47 12.23 -20.26
CA ASP A 77 -7.47 11.17 -19.24
C ASP A 77 -7.01 9.83 -19.85
N THR A 78 -6.12 9.11 -19.15
CA THR A 78 -5.53 7.86 -19.66
C THR A 78 -6.57 6.79 -19.98
N ARG A 79 -7.76 6.85 -19.37
CA ARG A 79 -8.86 5.91 -19.66
C ARG A 79 -9.39 5.99 -21.09
N PHE A 80 -9.11 7.08 -21.82
CA PHE A 80 -9.51 7.26 -23.21
C PHE A 80 -8.42 6.87 -24.23
N ARG A 81 -7.30 6.29 -23.78
CA ARG A 81 -6.17 5.90 -24.65
C ARG A 81 -6.36 4.54 -25.31
#